data_AF-A0AAF1BSD3-F1
#
_entry.id   AF-A0AAF1BSD3-F1
#
_cell.length_a   1.000
_cell.length_b   1.000
_cell.length_c   1.000
_cell.angle_alpha   90.00
_cell.angle_beta   90.00
_cell.angle_gamma   90.00
#
_symmetry.space_group_name_H-M   'P 1'
#
loop_
_entity.id
_entity.type
_entity.pdbx_description
1 polymer ?
#
loop_
_entity_poly.entity_id
_entity_poly.type
_entity_poly.pdbx_seq_one_letter_code
_entity_poly.pdbx_strand_id
1 'polypeptide(L)' 'MDKVQMLKEIEEALNVVSKGILSDEEFPDDKIDELRDYHRYIKNQKQISPKEQTMIIDEIGKLKK' A
#
# COMPACT_ATOMS: atom_id res chain seq x y z
N MET A 1 7.53 -6.99 10.78
CA MET A 1 7.59 -6.80 9.31
C MET A 1 8.14 -5.41 9.06
N ASP A 2 9.07 -5.28 8.12
CA ASP A 2 9.72 -4.00 7.78
C ASP A 2 8.85 -3.17 6.82
N LYS A 3 8.93 -1.83 6.87
CA LYS A 3 8.15 -0.88 6.06
C LYS A 3 8.29 -1.15 4.57
N VAL A 4 9.53 -1.34 4.12
CA VAL A 4 9.86 -1.65 2.71
C VAL A 4 9.15 -2.93 2.25
N GLN A 5 9.15 -3.96 3.10
CA GLN A 5 8.46 -5.22 2.81
C GLN A 5 6.94 -5.02 2.73
N MET A 6 6.35 -4.20 3.61
CA MET A 6 4.90 -3.91 3.57
C MET A 6 4.50 -3.22 2.27
N LEU A 7 5.23 -2.17 1.89
CA LEU A 7 4.93 -1.39 0.68
C LEU A 7 5.03 -2.25 -0.57
N LYS A 8 6.06 -3.10 -0.67
CA LYS A 8 6.21 -4.05 -1.77
C LYS A 8 5.05 -5.04 -1.85
N GLU A 9 4.64 -5.61 -0.72
CA GLU A 9 3.50 -6.53 -0.70
C GLU A 9 2.17 -5.85 -1.05
N ILE A 10 2.01 -4.57 -0.70
CA ILE A 10 0.86 -3.75 -1.11
C ILE A 10 0.91 -3.52 -2.63
N GLU A 11 2.04 -3.13 -3.20
CA GLU A 11 2.18 -2.92 -4.66
C GLU A 11 1.85 -4.20 -5.45
N GLU A 12 2.37 -5.36 -4.99
CA GLU A 12 2.10 -6.66 -5.59
C GLU A 12 0.61 -7.03 -5.53
N ALA A 13 -0.02 -6.83 -4.37
CA ALA A 13 -1.43 -7.19 -4.18
C ALA A 13 -2.40 -6.26 -4.93
N LEU A 14 -2.03 -4.99 -5.13
CA LEU A 14 -2.80 -4.03 -5.91
C LEU A 14 -2.48 -4.10 -7.41
N ASN A 15 -1.60 -5.02 -7.83
CA ASN A 15 -1.16 -5.21 -9.22
C ASN A 15 -0.72 -3.89 -9.87
N VAL A 16 0.02 -3.06 -9.13
CA VAL A 16 0.49 -1.78 -9.62
C VAL A 16 1.57 -2.02 -10.67
N VAL A 17 1.28 -1.65 -11.92
CA VAL A 17 2.22 -1.79 -13.05
C VAL A 17 3.39 -0.79 -12.94
N SER A 18 3.12 0.39 -12.35
CA SER A 18 4.12 1.42 -12.07
C SER A 18 4.91 1.08 -10.81
N LYS A 19 6.07 0.45 -10.97
CA LYS A 19 7.01 0.19 -9.88
C LYS A 19 7.41 1.49 -9.19
N GLY A 20 7.43 1.49 -7.85
CA GLY A 20 7.90 2.62 -7.05
C GLY A 20 6.84 3.70 -6.82
N ILE A 21 5.56 3.42 -7.10
CA ILE A 21 4.47 4.33 -6.73
C ILE A 21 4.35 4.42 -5.20
N LEU A 22 4.75 3.37 -4.48
CA LEU A 22 4.78 3.32 -3.01
C LEU A 22 6.24 3.20 -2.52
N SER A 23 7.07 4.22 -2.79
CA SER A 23 8.48 4.23 -2.35
C SER A 23 8.60 4.56 -0.86
N ASP A 24 9.43 3.82 -0.12
CA ASP A 24 9.56 3.96 1.34
C ASP A 24 10.06 5.34 1.81
N GLU A 25 10.84 6.02 0.96
CA GLU A 25 11.29 7.40 1.19
C GLU A 25 10.15 8.43 1.23
N GLU A 26 9.01 8.13 0.60
CA GLU A 26 7.83 8.99 0.56
C GLU A 26 6.95 8.82 1.81
N PHE A 27 7.11 7.73 2.56
CA PHE A 27 6.28 7.43 3.73
C PHE A 27 7.05 7.68 5.03
N PRO A 28 6.59 8.61 5.89
CA PRO A 28 7.21 8.85 7.18
C PRO A 28 6.98 7.67 8.13
N ASP A 29 7.88 7.49 9.09
CA ASP A 29 7.86 6.33 10.00
C ASP A 29 6.68 6.34 10.98
N ASP A 30 6.08 7.50 11.23
CA ASP A 30 4.85 7.63 12.02
C ASP A 30 3.60 7.08 11.30
N LYS A 31 3.69 6.79 10.00
CA LYS A 31 2.63 6.18 9.19
C LYS A 31 2.71 4.67 9.05
N ILE A 32 3.67 4.05 9.73
CA ILE A 32 3.88 2.59 9.68
C ILE A 32 2.65 1.83 10.18
N ASP A 33 1.94 2.34 11.18
CA ASP A 33 0.77 1.67 11.73
C ASP A 33 -0.42 1.74 10.75
N GLU A 34 -0.70 2.89 10.13
CA GLU A 34 -1.72 2.98 9.08
C GLU A 34 -1.37 2.10 7.88
N LEU A 35 -0.11 2.08 7.43
CA LEU A 35 0.35 1.19 6.35
C LEU A 35 0.14 -0.29 6.69
N ARG A 36 0.34 -0.68 7.95
CA ARG A 36 0.10 -2.04 8.42
C ARG A 36 -1.38 -2.40 8.39
N ASP A 37 -2.27 -1.45 8.66
CA ASP A 37 -3.71 -1.66 8.57
C ASP A 37 -4.18 -1.84 7.13
N TYR A 38 -3.68 -1.03 6.19
CA TYR A 38 -3.93 -1.24 4.76
C TYR A 38 -3.38 -2.58 4.27
N HIS A 39 -2.14 -2.94 4.65
CA HIS A 39 -1.55 -4.23 4.32
C HIS A 39 -2.43 -5.39 4.78
N ARG A 40 -2.90 -5.35 6.03
CA ARG A 40 -3.80 -6.36 6.60
C ARG A 40 -5.13 -6.42 5.85
N TYR A 41 -5.72 -5.27 5.54
CA TYR A 41 -6.97 -5.19 4.78
C TYR A 41 -6.82 -5.87 3.42
N ILE A 42 -5.79 -5.50 2.66
CA ILE A 42 -5.50 -6.00 1.31
C ILE A 42 -5.24 -7.51 1.33
N LYS A 43 -4.41 -8.01 2.27
CA LYS A 43 -4.10 -9.45 2.39
C LYS A 43 -5.31 -10.32 2.71
N ASN A 44 -6.31 -9.77 3.40
CA ASN A 44 -7.54 -10.48 3.74
C ASN A 44 -8.56 -10.50 2.59
N GLN A 45 -8.36 -9.70 1.53
CA GLN A 45 -9.22 -9.73 0.35
C GLN A 45 -8.84 -10.89 -0.56
N LYS A 46 -9.84 -11.70 -0.95
CA LYS A 46 -9.65 -12.78 -1.94
C LYS A 46 -9.41 -12.24 -3.35
N GLN A 47 -9.99 -11.09 -3.65
CA GLN A 47 -9.89 -10.38 -4.92
C GLN A 47 -10.10 -8.90 -4.64
N ILE A 48 -9.33 -8.04 -5.31
CA ILE A 48 -9.51 -6.59 -5.25
C ILE A 48 -9.87 -6.15 -6.65
N SER A 49 -11.06 -5.56 -6.82
CA SER A 49 -11.48 -5.06 -8.13
C SER A 49 -10.62 -3.88 -8.58
N PRO A 50 -10.54 -3.58 -9.89
CA PRO A 50 -9.78 -2.43 -10.39
C PRO A 50 -10.19 -1.10 -9.73
N LYS A 51 -11.49 -0.93 -9.44
CA LYS A 51 -12.00 0.25 -8.73
C LYS A 51 -11.47 0.34 -7.30
N GLU A 52 -11.48 -0.78 -6.57
CA GLU A 52 -10.94 -0.84 -5.21
C GLU A 52 -9.42 -0.62 -5.22
N GLN A 53 -8.71 -1.17 -6.21
CA GLN A 53 -7.28 -0.92 -6.38
C GLN A 53 -7.00 0.58 -6.48
N THR A 54 -7.69 1.31 -7.36
CA THR A 54 -7.53 2.76 -7.48
C THR A 54 -7.83 3.49 -6.17
N MET A 55 -8.95 3.16 -5.52
CA MET A 55 -9.33 3.81 -4.25
C MET A 55 -8.30 3.56 -3.14
N ILE A 56 -7.77 2.34 -3.04
CA ILE A 56 -6.76 1.99 -2.04
C ILE A 56 -5.42 2.69 -2.35
N ILE A 57 -5.00 2.74 -3.61
CA ILE A 57 -3.80 3.47 -4.03
C ILE A 57 -3.93 4.97 -3.68
N ASP A 58 -5.08 5.56 -3.96
CA ASP A 58 -5.35 6.98 -3.65
C ASP A 58 -5.30 7.24 -2.13
N GLU A 59 -5.91 6.37 -1.32
CA GLU A 59 -5.90 6.49 0.15
C GLU A 59 -4.50 6.31 0.73
N ILE A 60 -3.75 5.29 0.28
CA ILE A 60 -2.37 5.08 0.71
C ILE A 60 -1.49 6.27 0.25
N GLY A 61 -1.73 6.81 -0.95
CA GLY A 61 -1.04 7.98 -1.47
C GLY A 61 -1.17 9.22 -0.58
N LYS A 62 -2.26 9.36 0.19
CA LYS A 62 -2.44 10.45 1.17
C LYS A 62 -1.56 10.33 2.41
N LEU A 63 -0.95 9.17 2.64
CA LEU A 63 -0.01 8.94 3.74
C LEU A 63 1.42 9.38 3.39
N LYS A 64 1.67 9.74 2.13
CA LYS A 64 2.96 10.30 1.71
C LYS A 64 3.20 11.67 2.37
N LYS A 65 4.47 12.00 2.56
CA LYS A 65 4.94 13.30 3.07
C LYS A 65 4.71 14.46 2.09
#